data_AF-A0A658NM53-F1
#
_entry.id   AF-A0A658NM53-F1
#
_cell.length_a   1.000
_cell.length_b   1.000
_cell.length_c   1.000
_cell.angle_alpha   90.00
_cell.angle_beta   90.00
_cell.angle_gamma   90.00
#
_symmetry.space_group_name_H-M   'P 1'
#
loop_
_entity.id
_entity.type
_entity.pdbx_description
1 polymer ?
#
loop_
_entity_poly.entity_id
_entity_poly.type
_entity_poly.pdbx_seq_one_letter_code
_entity_poly.pdbx_strand_id
1 'polypeptide(L)'
;MKPLPFKPGTLHFVGIGGIGMSGIAELMHNLGYQVQGSDRGENNNTRRLRALGVPVRIGHDEANLGDAEVVVVSSAIRPDNV
;
A
#
# COMPACT_ATOMS: atom_id res chain seq x y z
N MET A 1 16.84 3.97 -18.04
CA MET A 1 15.86 4.15 -16.95
C MET A 1 16.39 5.27 -16.06
N LYS A 2 15.73 6.43 -16.01
CA LYS A 2 16.17 7.53 -15.13
C LYS A 2 15.96 7.08 -13.67
N PRO A 3 16.93 7.26 -12.76
CA PRO A 3 16.72 6.96 -11.36
C PRO A 3 15.58 7.84 -10.84
N LEU A 4 14.67 7.24 -10.07
CA LEU A 4 13.58 7.96 -9.45
C LEU A 4 14.18 9.00 -8.48
N PRO A 5 13.64 10.24 -8.46
CA PRO A 5 14.27 11.39 -7.77
C PRO A 5 14.41 11.18 -6.26
N PHE A 6 13.69 10.21 -5.70
CA PHE A 6 13.78 9.76 -4.33
C PHE A 6 13.67 8.23 -4.34
N LYS A 7 14.49 7.55 -3.53
CA LYS A 7 14.19 6.19 -3.04
C LYS A 7 13.57 6.35 -1.65
N PRO A 8 12.27 6.64 -1.53
CA PRO A 8 11.61 6.35 -0.27
C PRO A 8 11.82 4.85 0.00
N GLY A 9 12.02 4.45 1.24
CA GLY A 9 11.95 3.05 1.64
C GLY A 9 10.55 2.49 1.42
N THR A 10 10.14 1.53 2.25
CA THR A 10 8.89 0.83 1.97
C THR A 10 7.67 1.75 2.07
N LEU A 11 6.85 1.78 1.01
CA LEU A 11 5.59 2.51 0.94
C LEU A 11 4.47 1.63 1.50
N HIS A 12 3.83 2.06 2.58
CA HIS A 12 2.68 1.35 3.16
C HIS A 12 1.37 2.05 2.85
N PHE A 13 0.49 1.36 2.13
CA PHE A 13 -0.83 1.87 1.76
C PHE A 13 -1.88 1.43 2.79
N VAL A 14 -2.57 2.37 3.43
CA VAL A 14 -3.73 2.08 4.30
C VAL A 14 -5.01 2.19 3.47
N GLY A 15 -5.82 1.13 3.47
CA GLY A 15 -6.95 1.00 2.55
C GLY A 15 -6.51 0.63 1.13
N ILE A 16 -5.47 -0.20 1.00
CA ILE A 16 -4.85 -0.56 -0.29
C ILE A 16 -5.83 -1.25 -1.26
N GLY A 17 -6.87 -1.89 -0.75
CA GLY A 17 -7.93 -2.53 -1.53
C GLY A 17 -8.94 -1.57 -2.15
N GLY A 18 -8.86 -0.27 -1.86
CA GLY A 18 -9.68 0.75 -2.51
C GLY A 18 -9.42 0.84 -4.02
N ILE A 19 -10.41 1.31 -4.79
CA ILE A 19 -10.33 1.38 -6.27
C ILE A 19 -9.16 2.23 -6.73
N GLY A 20 -8.96 3.41 -6.13
CA GLY A 20 -7.83 4.29 -6.47
C GLY A 20 -6.50 3.79 -5.89
N MET A 21 -6.50 3.38 -4.62
CA MET A 21 -5.27 2.99 -3.91
C MET A 21 -4.63 1.74 -4.51
N SER A 22 -5.44 0.77 -4.93
CA SER A 22 -4.92 -0.47 -5.53
C SER A 22 -4.23 -0.24 -6.87
N GLY A 23 -4.77 0.66 -7.70
CA GLY A 23 -4.14 1.02 -8.98
C GLY A 23 -2.82 1.76 -8.79
N ILE A 24 -2.75 2.68 -7.82
CA ILE A 24 -1.51 3.40 -7.50
C ILE A 24 -0.46 2.44 -6.91
N ALA A 25 -0.85 1.58 -5.97
CA ALA A 25 0.05 0.60 -5.35
C ALA A 25 0.67 -0.35 -6.39
N GLU A 26 -0.14 -0.84 -7.32
CA GLU A 26 0.33 -1.66 -8.44
C GLU A 26 1.28 -0.90 -9.37
N LEU A 27 0.96 0.34 -9.73
CA LEU A 27 1.83 1.17 -10.56
C LEU A 27 3.19 1.37 -9.88
N MET A 28 3.21 1.70 -8.59
CA MET A 28 4.45 1.86 -7.83
C MET A 28 5.24 0.56 -7.76
N HIS A 29 4.58 -0.58 -7.52
CA HIS A 29 5.21 -1.89 -7.56
C HIS A 29 5.87 -2.19 -8.93
N ASN A 30 5.15 -1.95 -10.02
CA ASN A 30 5.64 -2.15 -11.39
C ASN A 30 6.79 -1.19 -11.76
N LEU A 31 6.86 -0.02 -11.13
CA LEU A 31 7.97 0.93 -11.27
C LEU A 31 9.21 0.54 -10.43
N GLY A 32 9.14 -0.55 -9.65
CA GLY A 32 10.24 -1.09 -8.85
C GLY A 32 10.34 -0.54 -7.44
N TYR A 33 9.28 0.11 -6.92
CA TYR A 33 9.24 0.53 -5.52
C TYR A 33 8.88 -0.64 -4.59
N GLN A 34 9.36 -0.57 -3.35
CA GLN A 34 8.89 -1.44 -2.28
C GLN A 34 7.53 -0.97 -1.80
N VAL A 35 6.51 -1.79 -2.03
CA VAL A 35 5.12 -1.48 -1.70
C VAL A 35 4.58 -2.59 -0.81
N GLN A 36 3.92 -2.18 0.26
CA GLN A 36 3.08 -3.03 1.11
C GLN A 36 1.76 -2.29 1.42
N GLY A 37 0.81 -2.98 2.04
CA GLY A 37 -0.35 -2.28 2.56
C GLY A 37 -1.24 -3.09 3.46
N SER A 38 -2.29 -2.42 3.92
CA SER A 38 -3.33 -3.00 4.76
C SER A 38 -4.71 -2.57 4.28
N ASP A 39 -5.71 -3.40 4.54
CA ASP A 39 -7.13 -3.06 4.32
C ASP A 39 -8.01 -3.68 5.40
N ARG A 40 -9.21 -3.13 5.61
CA ARG A 40 -10.17 -3.62 6.61
C ARG A 40 -10.68 -5.02 6.28
N GLY A 41 -10.77 -5.36 5.00
CA GLY A 41 -11.31 -6.64 4.56
C GLY A 41 -10.66 -7.13 3.27
N GLU A 42 -10.71 -8.44 3.05
CA GLU A 42 -10.26 -9.01 1.79
C GLU A 42 -11.27 -8.73 0.67
N ASN A 43 -10.75 -8.32 -0.47
CA ASN A 43 -11.51 -8.06 -1.69
C ASN A 43 -10.71 -8.44 -2.95
N ASN A 44 -11.31 -8.27 -4.13
CA ASN A 44 -10.66 -8.62 -5.40
C ASN A 44 -9.34 -7.85 -5.63
N ASN A 45 -9.26 -6.59 -5.21
CA ASN A 45 -8.04 -5.79 -5.36
C ASN A 45 -6.92 -6.28 -4.43
N THR A 46 -7.23 -6.56 -3.16
CA THR A 46 -6.23 -7.10 -2.22
C THR A 46 -5.67 -8.46 -2.68
N ARG A 47 -6.53 -9.35 -3.19
CA ARG A 47 -6.11 -10.65 -3.75
C ARG A 47 -5.23 -10.49 -4.98
N ARG A 48 -5.60 -9.57 -5.87
CA ARG A 48 -4.84 -9.25 -7.08
C ARG A 48 -3.45 -8.71 -6.76
N LEU A 49 -3.36 -7.77 -5.81
CA LEU A 49 -2.08 -7.23 -5.36
C LEU A 49 -1.18 -8.30 -4.71
N ARG A 50 -1.74 -9.18 -3.88
CA ARG A 50 -0.99 -10.33 -3.34
C ARG A 50 -0.48 -11.25 -4.44
N ALA A 51 -1.29 -11.52 -5.46
CA ALA A 51 -0.88 -12.34 -6.60
C ALA A 51 0.27 -11.69 -7.42
N LEU A 52 0.37 -10.37 -7.40
CA LEU A 52 1.49 -9.62 -7.99
C LEU A 52 2.74 -9.60 -7.09
N GLY A 53 2.66 -10.15 -5.87
CA GLY A 53 3.78 -10.18 -4.92
C GLY A 53 3.83 -8.97 -3.97
N VAL A 54 2.78 -8.13 -3.94
CA VAL A 54 2.65 -7.04 -2.97
C VAL A 54 2.17 -7.60 -1.62
N PRO A 55 2.90 -7.42 -0.51
CA PRO A 55 2.44 -7.81 0.81
C PRO A 55 1.21 -7.00 1.23
N VAL A 56 0.08 -7.68 1.42
CA VAL A 56 -1.16 -7.08 1.92
C VAL A 56 -1.58 -7.76 3.21
N ARG A 57 -1.81 -7.01 4.27
CA ARG A 57 -2.38 -7.48 5.54
C ARG A 57 -3.84 -7.07 5.67
N ILE A 58 -4.66 -7.91 6.31
CA ILE A 58 -6.08 -7.61 6.53
C ILE A 58 -6.29 -7.28 8.01
N GLY A 59 -7.10 -6.26 8.27
CA GLY A 59 -7.25 -5.62 9.57
C GLY A 59 -6.41 -4.35 9.67
N HIS A 60 -6.85 -3.41 10.51
CA HIS A 60 -6.04 -2.27 10.93
C HIS A 60 -5.33 -2.67 12.22
N ASP A 61 -4.01 -2.70 12.17
CA ASP A 61 -3.12 -2.99 13.29
C ASP A 61 -1.84 -2.19 13.04
N GLU A 62 -1.33 -1.51 14.06
CA GLU A 62 -0.08 -0.75 13.99
C GLU A 62 1.09 -1.65 13.56
N ALA A 63 1.07 -2.94 13.94
CA ALA A 63 2.06 -3.92 13.54
C ALA A 63 2.11 -4.16 12.02
N ASN A 64 1.08 -3.72 11.27
CA ASN A 64 1.09 -3.80 9.82
C ASN A 64 2.04 -2.78 9.17
N LEU A 65 2.42 -1.71 9.88
CA LEU A 65 3.32 -0.69 9.34
C LEU A 65 4.74 -1.23 9.13
N GLY A 66 5.24 -2.09 10.03
CA GLY A 66 6.59 -2.63 9.92
C GLY A 66 7.65 -1.53 9.75
N ASP A 67 8.54 -1.70 8.76
CA ASP A 67 9.62 -0.76 8.43
C ASP A 67 9.19 0.30 7.38
N ALA A 68 7.90 0.63 7.30
CA ALA A 68 7.41 1.61 6.34
C ALA A 68 8.00 2.99 6.62
N GLU A 69 8.69 3.55 5.62
CA GLU A 69 9.24 4.92 5.69
C GLU A 69 8.19 5.96 5.27
N VAL A 70 7.20 5.55 4.46
CA VAL A 70 6.15 6.43 3.96
C VAL A 70 4.81 5.72 4.07
N VAL A 71 3.86 6.38 4.74
CA VAL A 71 2.47 5.92 4.81
C VAL A 71 1.64 6.68 3.80
N VAL A 72 0.98 5.95 2.89
CA VAL A 72 0.09 6.50 1.89
C VAL A 72 -1.35 6.25 2.35
N VAL A 73 -2.06 7.34 2.65
CA VAL A 73 -3.48 7.31 3.02
C VAL A 73 -4.30 7.99 1.93
N SER A 74 -5.47 7.44 1.64
CA SER A 74 -6.45 8.12 0.79
C SER A 74 -7.02 9.33 1.52
N SER A 75 -7.42 10.39 0.79
CA SER A 75 -8.23 11.48 1.35
C SER A 75 -9.58 11.03 1.90
N ALA A 76 -10.03 9.81 1.56
CA ALA A 76 -11.21 9.17 2.12
C ALA A 76 -10.97 8.53 3.51
N ILE A 77 -9.72 8.41 3.95
CA ILE A 77 -9.36 7.94 5.29
C ILE A 77 -9.36 9.15 6.23
N ARG A 78 -10.17 9.11 7.29
CA ARG A 78 -10.21 10.18 8.28
C ARG A 78 -8.88 10.25 9.07
N PRO A 79 -8.47 11.43 9.57
CA PRO A 79 -7.21 11.59 10.31
C PRO A 79 -7.12 10.75 11.61
N ASP A 80 -8.25 10.31 12.13
CA ASP A 80 -8.40 9.52 13.35
C ASP A 80 -8.37 8.00 13.11
N ASN A 81 -8.01 7.57 11.90
CA ASN A 81 -7.85 6.15 11.58
C ASN A 81 -6.50 5.65 12.12
N VAL A 82 -6.43 5.52 13.46
CA VAL A 82 -5.43 4.83 14.26
C VAL A 82 -5.93 3.42 14.53
#